data_AF-A0AAV2NB51-F1
#
_entry.id   AF-A0AAV2NB51-F1
#
_cell.length_a   1.000
_cell.length_b   1.000
_cell.length_c   1.000
_cell.angle_alpha   90.00
_cell.angle_beta   90.00
_cell.angle_gamma   90.00
#
_symmetry.space_group_name_H-M   'P 1'
#
loop_
_entity.id
_entity.type
_entity.pdbx_description
1 polymer ?
#
loop_
_entity_poly.entity_id
_entity_poly.type
_entity_poly.pdbx_seq_one_letter_code
_entity_poly.pdbx_strand_id
1 'polypeptide(L)'
;MLSGHGCFRAYLHKFKHEDSPECLTCRGVDEDAEHVFFMCPRFSTPRSTWETALEGRILPENLVEAMLSSEAAWEATSSFAVEVLKDLRREERERKKKSN
;
A
#
# COMPACT_ATOMS: atom_id res chain seq x y z
N MET A 1 -3.27 -8.14 2.67
CA MET A 1 -2.47 -6.95 2.36
C MET A 1 -1.71 -7.12 1.07
N LEU A 2 -0.72 -8.02 1.02
CA LEU A 2 0.17 -8.18 -0.15
C LEU A 2 -0.41 -8.99 -1.31
N SER A 3 -1.57 -9.64 -1.14
CA SER A 3 -2.23 -10.38 -2.21
C SER A 3 -2.77 -9.49 -3.34
N GLY A 4 -2.56 -8.18 -3.29
CA GLY A 4 -3.11 -7.21 -4.24
C GLY A 4 -4.62 -7.02 -4.16
N HIS A 5 -5.33 -7.74 -3.28
CA HIS A 5 -6.79 -7.62 -3.14
C HIS A 5 -7.17 -6.38 -2.32
N GLY A 6 -8.21 -5.67 -2.76
CA GLY A 6 -8.80 -4.57 -2.00
C GLY A 6 -9.00 -3.31 -2.83
N CYS A 7 -8.59 -2.16 -2.27
CA CYS A 7 -8.78 -0.83 -2.84
C CYS A 7 -7.64 -0.38 -3.78
N PHE A 8 -6.75 -1.29 -4.15
CA PHE A 8 -5.70 -1.05 -5.14
C PHE A 8 -6.31 -0.83 -6.53
N ARG A 9 -5.93 0.24 -7.24
CA ARG A 9 -6.51 0.52 -8.57
C ARG A 9 -6.25 -0.62 -9.56
N ALA A 10 -5.09 -1.28 -9.50
CA ALA A 10 -4.81 -2.45 -10.33
C ALA A 10 -5.85 -3.57 -10.14
N TYR A 11 -6.26 -3.82 -8.89
CA TYR A 11 -7.29 -4.80 -8.57
C TYR A 11 -8.69 -4.34 -8.98
N LEU A 12 -9.03 -3.08 -8.71
CA LEU A 12 -10.35 -2.53 -9.06
C LEU A 12 -10.56 -2.48 -10.58
N HIS A 13 -9.53 -2.12 -11.34
CA HIS A 13 -9.55 -2.10 -12.80
C HIS A 13 -9.81 -3.50 -13.39
N LYS A 14 -9.24 -4.56 -12.81
CA LYS A 14 -9.50 -5.95 -13.22
C LYS A 14 -11.01 -6.31 -13.24
N PHE A 15 -11.79 -5.68 -12.35
CA PHE A 15 -13.25 -5.86 -12.27
C PHE A 15 -14.05 -4.68 -12.81
N LYS A 16 -13.41 -3.78 -13.57
CA LYS A 16 -14.02 -2.60 -14.20
C LYS A 16 -14.66 -1.63 -13.19
N HIS A 17 -14.11 -1.54 -11.98
CA HIS A 17 -14.51 -0.56 -10.98
C HIS A 17 -13.71 0.75 -11.05
N GLU A 18 -12.62 0.76 -11.79
CA GLU A 18 -11.77 1.92 -12.09
C GLU A 18 -11.41 1.88 -13.58
N ASP A 19 -11.25 3.03 -14.22
CA ASP A 19 -10.95 3.12 -15.67
C ASP A 19 -9.50 2.81 -16.02
N SER A 20 -8.60 2.86 -15.02
CA SER A 20 -7.17 2.61 -15.21
C SER A 20 -6.55 1.99 -13.95
N PRO A 21 -5.61 1.04 -14.10
CA PRO A 21 -4.87 0.45 -12.98
C PRO A 21 -3.79 1.39 -12.41
N GLU A 22 -3.45 2.46 -13.13
CA GLU A 22 -2.31 3.32 -12.83
C GLU A 22 -2.45 4.09 -11.51
N CYS A 23 -1.33 4.25 -10.82
CA CYS A 23 -1.21 5.12 -9.65
C CYS A 23 -1.43 6.59 -10.03
N LEU A 24 -2.21 7.29 -9.21
CA LEU A 24 -2.56 8.70 -9.44
C LEU A 24 -1.36 9.64 -9.41
N THR A 25 -0.29 9.25 -8.71
CA THR A 25 0.92 10.06 -8.54
C THR A 25 2.08 9.56 -9.39
N CYS A 26 2.15 8.26 -9.66
CA CYS A 26 3.23 7.62 -10.41
C CYS A 26 2.74 7.23 -11.81
N ARG A 27 2.94 8.13 -12.79
CA ARG A 27 2.50 7.92 -14.18
C ARG A 27 3.12 6.66 -14.77
N GLY A 28 2.31 5.84 -15.44
CA GLY A 28 2.76 4.62 -16.11
C GLY A 28 3.14 3.48 -15.16
N VAL A 29 2.80 3.59 -13.87
CA VAL A 29 3.01 2.54 -12.87
C VAL A 29 1.67 2.12 -12.29
N ASP A 30 1.38 0.83 -12.31
CA ASP A 30 0.17 0.28 -11.73
C ASP A 30 0.16 0.44 -10.21
N GLU A 31 -0.98 0.82 -9.65
CA GLU A 31 -1.18 0.88 -8.21
C GLU A 31 -1.53 -0.52 -7.67
N ASP A 32 -0.52 -1.37 -7.56
CA ASP A 32 -0.61 -2.67 -6.90
C ASP A 32 -0.02 -2.62 -5.47
N ALA A 33 -0.05 -3.76 -4.77
CA ALA A 33 0.45 -3.84 -3.40
C ALA A 33 1.96 -3.57 -3.30
N GLU A 34 2.76 -4.04 -4.26
CA GLU A 34 4.21 -3.87 -4.23
C GLU A 34 4.59 -2.40 -4.43
N HIS A 35 4.02 -1.77 -5.46
CA HIS A 35 4.21 -0.35 -5.71
C HIS A 35 3.80 0.48 -4.50
N VAL A 36 2.59 0.27 -3.98
CA VAL A 36 2.07 1.05 -2.85
C VAL A 36 2.99 0.92 -1.62
N PHE A 37 3.38 -0.29 -1.26
CA PHE A 37 4.10 -0.54 -0.02
C PHE A 37 5.56 -0.12 -0.08
N PHE A 38 6.24 -0.31 -1.21
CA PHE A 38 7.71 -0.19 -1.28
C PHE A 38 8.20 0.96 -2.15
N MET A 39 7.39 1.49 -3.07
CA MET A 39 7.86 2.47 -4.08
C MET A 39 7.10 3.79 -4.05
N CYS A 40 5.78 3.77 -3.87
CA CYS A 40 4.89 4.90 -4.04
C CYS A 40 5.28 6.10 -3.15
N PRO A 41 5.56 7.29 -3.71
CA PRO A 41 5.93 8.47 -2.93
C PRO A 41 4.85 8.97 -1.97
N ARG A 42 3.57 8.64 -2.22
CA ARG A 42 2.46 9.02 -1.31
C ARG A 42 2.62 8.44 0.09
N PHE A 43 3.25 7.28 0.18
CA PHE A 43 3.43 6.54 1.43
C PHE A 43 4.88 6.57 1.91
N SER A 44 5.71 7.49 1.41
CA SER A 44 7.12 7.59 1.79
C SER A 44 7.32 7.89 3.28
N THR A 45 6.54 8.82 3.84
CA THR A 45 6.58 9.14 5.27
C THR A 45 6.19 7.96 6.16
N PRO A 46 5.00 7.34 6.02
CA PRO A 46 4.65 6.19 6.84
C PRO A 46 5.59 4.99 6.62
N ARG A 47 6.10 4.79 5.39
CA ARG A 47 7.13 3.77 5.11
C ARG A 47 8.41 4.04 5.88
N SER A 48 8.91 5.27 5.89
CA SER A 48 10.13 5.63 6.63
C SER A 48 9.97 5.41 8.13
N THR A 49 8.80 5.73 8.70
CA THR A 49 8.49 5.46 10.11
C THR A 49 8.50 3.96 10.39
N TRP A 50 7.90 3.18 9.49
CA TRP A 50 7.86 1.71 9.58
C TRP A 50 9.26 1.08 9.47
N GLU A 51 10.08 1.50 8.51
CA GLU A 51 11.47 1.05 8.36
C GLU A 51 12.33 1.43 9.59
N THR A 52 12.10 2.60 10.18
CA THR A 52 12.76 3.01 11.42
C THR A 52 12.37 2.10 12.59
N ALA A 53 11.08 1.76 12.71
CA ALA A 53 10.59 0.85 13.75
C ALA A 53 11.11 -0.59 13.59
N LEU A 54 11.47 -0.99 12.37
CA LEU A 54 12.07 -2.29 12.06
C LEU A 54 13.61 -2.24 11.99
N GLU A 55 14.21 -1.10 12.35
CA GLU A 55 15.67 -0.89 12.39
C GLU A 55 16.36 -1.20 11.06
N GLY A 56 15.67 -1.03 9.93
CA GLY A 56 16.22 -1.40 8.64
C GLY A 56 15.32 -1.12 7.45
N ARG A 57 15.93 -1.12 6.27
CA ARG A 57 15.20 -1.00 5.00
C ARG A 57 14.37 -2.25 4.75
N ILE A 58 13.11 -2.07 4.38
CA ILE A 58 12.19 -3.18 4.12
C ILE A 58 11.91 -3.29 2.62
N LEU A 59 12.12 -4.50 2.12
CA LEU A 59 11.92 -4.91 0.75
C LEU A 59 10.94 -6.09 0.72
N PRO A 60 10.32 -6.39 -0.43
CA PRO A 60 9.47 -7.56 -0.57
C PRO A 60 10.13 -8.85 -0.07
N GLU A 61 11.43 -9.01 -0.31
CA GLU A 61 12.19 -10.23 -0.02
C GLU A 61 12.46 -10.42 1.48
N ASN A 62 12.61 -9.33 2.25
CA ASN A 62 12.95 -9.40 3.68
C ASN A 62 11.75 -9.11 4.61
N LEU A 63 10.60 -8.70 4.06
CA LEU A 63 9.43 -8.31 4.84
C LEU A 63 8.99 -9.40 5.82
N VAL A 64 8.86 -10.64 5.36
CA VAL A 64 8.35 -11.75 6.18
C VAL A 64 9.31 -12.04 7.33
N GLU A 65 10.62 -12.02 7.08
CA GLU A 65 11.63 -12.19 8.12
C GLU A 65 11.57 -11.04 9.15
N ALA A 66 11.55 -9.79 8.67
CA ALA A 66 11.52 -8.61 9.52
C ALA A 66 10.26 -8.58 10.41
N MET A 67 9.08 -8.82 9.85
CA MET A 67 7.82 -8.75 10.60
C MET A 67 7.65 -9.89 11.62
N LEU A 68 8.37 -11.00 11.46
CA LEU A 68 8.33 -12.14 12.38
C LEU A 68 9.44 -12.10 13.44
N SER A 69 10.35 -11.12 13.37
CA SER A 69 11.47 -10.99 14.31
C SER A 69 11.04 -10.68 15.76
N SER A 70 9.88 -10.04 15.94
CA SER A 70 9.30 -9.73 17.25
C SER A 70 7.81 -9.36 17.13
N GLU A 71 7.09 -9.38 18.26
CA GLU A 71 5.72 -8.87 18.33
C GLU A 71 5.65 -7.38 17.98
N ALA A 72 6.62 -6.58 18.42
CA ALA A 72 6.70 -5.16 18.08
C ALA A 72 6.88 -4.93 16.57
N ALA A 73 7.70 -5.76 15.90
CA ALA A 73 7.88 -5.71 14.46
C ALA A 73 6.61 -6.08 13.68
N TRP A 74 5.89 -7.09 14.17
CA TRP A 74 4.58 -7.47 13.63
C TRP A 74 3.59 -6.31 13.75
N GLU A 75 3.46 -5.71 14.94
CA GLU A 75 2.52 -4.61 15.20
C GLU A 75 2.87 -3.35 14.39
N ALA A 76 4.16 -3.01 14.25
CA ALA A 76 4.59 -1.92 13.39
C ALA A 76 4.18 -2.15 11.92
N THR A 77 4.37 -3.38 11.43
CA THR A 77 4.01 -3.77 10.06
C THR A 77 2.49 -3.76 9.85
N SER A 78 1.73 -4.30 10.81
CA SER A 78 0.26 -4.28 10.80
C SER A 78 -0.29 -2.85 10.84
N SER A 79 0.31 -1.98 11.64
CA SER A 79 -0.10 -0.57 11.74
C SER A 79 0.12 0.17 10.43
N PHE A 80 1.32 0.04 9.83
CA PHE A 80 1.63 0.60 8.51
C PHE A 80 0.65 0.11 7.43
N ALA A 81 0.39 -1.21 7.41
CA ALA A 81 -0.57 -1.83 6.51
C ALA A 81 -1.96 -1.20 6.58
N VAL A 82 -2.47 -1.04 7.80
CA VAL A 82 -3.80 -0.52 8.07
C VAL A 82 -3.90 0.95 7.68
N GLU A 83 -2.88 1.74 7.96
CA GLU A 83 -2.82 3.16 7.57
C GLU A 83 -2.91 3.31 6.05
N VAL A 84 -2.04 2.63 5.32
CA VAL A 84 -2.01 2.65 3.85
C VAL A 84 -3.36 2.20 3.25
N LEU A 85 -3.93 1.09 3.73
CA LEU A 85 -5.18 0.56 3.21
C LEU A 85 -6.39 1.46 3.53
N LYS A 86 -6.40 2.12 4.70
CA LYS A 86 -7.43 3.12 5.05
C LYS A 86 -7.37 4.30 4.11
N ASP A 87 -6.17 4.76 3.78
CA ASP A 87 -5.94 5.88 2.87
C ASP A 87 -6.41 5.56 1.46
N LEU A 88 -5.98 4.43 0.90
CA LEU A 88 -6.45 3.97 -0.42
C LEU A 88 -7.98 3.83 -0.47
N ARG A 89 -8.59 3.26 0.58
CA ARG A 89 -10.05 3.10 0.65
C ARG A 89 -10.79 4.43 0.74
N ARG A 90 -10.22 5.42 1.44
CA ARG A 90 -10.77 6.78 1.47
C ARG A 90 -10.72 7.39 0.08
N GLU A 91 -9.57 7.34 -0.59
CA GLU A 91 -9.41 7.88 -1.94
C GLU A 91 -10.35 7.20 -2.96
N GLU A 92 -10.51 5.87 -2.89
CA GLU A 92 -11.47 5.11 -3.72
C GLU A 92 -12.90 5.65 -3.56
N ARG A 93 -13.36 5.86 -2.32
CA ARG A 93 -14.71 6.37 -2.03
C ARG A 93 -14.91 7.78 -2.58
N GLU A 94 -13.91 8.65 -2.45
CA GLU A 94 -13.98 10.01 -2.96
C GLU A 94 -14.01 10.05 -4.50
N ARG A 95 -13.31 9.13 -5.18
CA ARG A 95 -13.42 8.99 -6.64
C ARG A 95 -14.80 8.52 -7.06
N LYS A 96 -15.35 7.48 -6.41
CA LYS A 96 -16.69 6.97 -6.69
C LYS A 96 -17.78 8.03 -6.54
N LYS A 97 -17.66 8.93 -5.56
CA LYS A 97 -18.60 10.06 -5.39
C LYS A 97 -18.52 11.10 -6.52
N LYS A 98 -17.36 11.26 -7.16
CA LYS A 98 -17.15 12.23 -8.25
C LYS A 98 -17.58 11.69 -9.61
N SER A 99 -17.56 10.37 -9.78
CA SER A 99 -17.96 9.70 -11.02
C SER A 99 -19.46 9.39 -11.10
N ASN A 100 -20.25 9.80 -10.11
CA ASN A 100 -21.67 9.47 -9.95
C ASN A 100 -22.51 10.74 -9.77
#